data_AF-A0A967I1T8-F1
#
_entry.id   AF-A0A967I1T8-F1
#
_cell.length_a   1.000
_cell.length_b   1.000
_cell.length_c   1.000
_cell.angle_alpha   90.00
_cell.angle_beta   90.00
_cell.angle_gamma   90.00
#
_symmetry.space_group_name_H-M   'P 1'
#
loop_
_entity.id
_entity.type
_entity.pdbx_description
1 polymer ?
#
loop_
_entity_poly.entity_id
_entity_poly.type
_entity_poly.pdbx_seq_one_letter_code
_entity_poly.pdbx_strand_id
1 'polypeptide(L)'
;VVPELRREFGVPVVAIVRDGRYVVRSLMARGCYQREGYPPIEADHIQGVEGRARLDWDTVSAFAKCCWYWATTYRLLERQNVPLYYLEKLNADYDYFEGLCDVLGLTVQQGDWQQHAGKRTNVSVEDEGPPVWGAAQWAQFGALAGDVQRRLGYPL
;
A
#
# COMPACT_ATOMS: atom_id res chain seq x y z
N VAL A 1 4.24 17.09 2.45
CA VAL A 1 2.93 16.40 2.57
C VAL A 1 2.68 15.87 3.98
N VAL A 2 3.23 14.74 4.46
CA VAL A 2 2.93 14.27 5.84
C VAL A 2 3.47 15.18 6.96
N PRO A 3 4.70 15.72 6.88
CA PRO A 3 5.19 16.68 7.89
C PRO A 3 4.36 17.97 7.96
N GLU A 4 3.76 18.38 6.84
CA GLU A 4 2.86 19.54 6.80
C GLU A 4 1.53 19.22 7.47
N LEU A 5 0.92 18.06 7.15
CA LEU A 5 -0.33 17.62 7.80
C LEU A 5 -0.18 17.53 9.32
N ARG A 6 0.92 16.95 9.81
CA ARG A 6 1.21 16.88 11.25
C ARG A 6 1.35 18.28 11.87
N ARG A 7 2.00 19.20 11.16
CA ARG A 7 2.22 20.57 11.64
C ARG A 7 0.93 21.39 11.64
N GLU A 8 0.12 21.25 10.61
CA GLU A 8 -1.08 22.05 10.41
C GLU A 8 -2.24 21.59 11.30
N PHE A 9 -2.45 20.28 11.40
CA PHE A 9 -3.61 19.72 12.09
C PHE A 9 -3.29 19.17 13.48
N GLY A 10 -2.01 18.99 13.81
CA GLY A 10 -1.60 18.43 15.11
C GLY A 10 -2.06 16.98 15.34
N VAL A 11 -2.45 16.27 14.26
CA VAL A 11 -2.99 14.91 14.34
C VAL A 11 -1.90 13.86 14.07
N PRO A 12 -2.00 12.68 14.71
CA PRO A 12 -1.16 11.55 14.36
C PRO A 12 -1.41 11.12 12.92
N VAL A 13 -0.33 10.82 12.20
CA VAL A 13 -0.39 10.24 10.85
C VAL A 13 0.41 8.96 10.86
N VAL A 14 -0.25 7.86 10.50
CA VAL A 14 0.30 6.51 10.38
C VAL A 14 0.00 5.99 8.97
N ALA A 15 0.80 5.03 8.51
CA ALA A 15 0.52 4.35 7.26
C ALA A 15 0.26 2.86 7.50
N ILE A 16 -0.79 2.35 6.88
CA ILE A 16 -1.09 0.92 6.87
C ILE A 16 -0.41 0.30 5.65
N VAL A 17 0.43 -0.70 5.91
CA VAL A 17 1.18 -1.46 4.92
C VAL A 17 0.45 -2.76 4.62
N ARG A 18 0.45 -3.17 3.36
CA ARG A 18 -0.02 -4.49 2.92
C ARG A 18 0.98 -5.05 1.91
N ASP A 19 1.04 -6.38 1.81
CA ASP A 19 1.81 -7.08 0.77
C ASP A 19 1.52 -6.48 -0.62
N GLY A 20 2.57 -5.99 -1.29
CA GLY A 20 2.46 -5.28 -2.55
C GLY A 20 1.84 -6.12 -3.66
N ARG A 21 1.94 -7.44 -3.60
CA ARG A 21 1.34 -8.34 -4.57
C ARG A 21 -0.19 -8.27 -4.55
N TYR A 22 -0.75 -8.24 -3.36
CA TYR A 22 -2.20 -8.10 -3.16
C TYR A 22 -2.67 -6.69 -3.49
N VAL A 23 -1.87 -5.66 -3.18
CA VAL A 23 -2.22 -4.28 -3.52
C VAL A 23 -2.23 -4.07 -5.03
N VAL A 24 -1.17 -4.48 -5.75
CA VAL A 24 -1.09 -4.37 -7.21
C VAL A 24 -2.23 -5.14 -7.87
N ARG A 25 -2.52 -6.37 -7.43
CA ARG A 25 -3.68 -7.12 -7.94
C ARG A 25 -4.99 -6.36 -7.73
N SER A 26 -5.22 -5.83 -6.53
CA SER A 26 -6.43 -5.07 -6.21
C SER A 26 -6.56 -3.80 -7.05
N LEU A 27 -5.45 -3.10 -7.32
CA LEU A 27 -5.44 -1.93 -8.22
C LEU A 27 -5.82 -2.34 -9.65
N MET A 28 -5.22 -3.42 -10.15
CA MET A 28 -5.53 -3.96 -11.49
C MET A 28 -6.99 -4.40 -11.61
N ALA A 29 -7.54 -5.11 -10.63
CA ALA A 29 -8.94 -5.54 -10.62
C ALA A 29 -9.93 -4.37 -10.67
N ARG A 30 -9.55 -3.21 -10.11
CA ARG A 30 -10.34 -1.96 -10.17
C ARG A 30 -10.17 -1.20 -11.49
N GLY A 31 -9.32 -1.67 -12.40
CA GLY A 31 -9.03 -1.02 -13.67
C GLY A 31 -8.15 0.21 -13.54
N CYS A 32 -7.35 0.32 -12.46
CA CYS A 32 -6.42 1.44 -12.28
C CYS A 32 -5.48 1.53 -13.49
N TYR A 33 -5.35 2.73 -14.07
CA TYR A 33 -4.55 3.01 -15.28
C TYR A 33 -4.98 2.26 -16.56
N GLN A 34 -6.12 1.55 -16.55
CA GLN A 34 -6.69 0.88 -17.73
C GLN A 34 -7.96 1.57 -18.23
N ARG A 35 -8.73 2.20 -17.33
CA ARG A 35 -9.98 2.88 -17.66
C ARG A 35 -9.76 4.37 -17.87
N GLU A 36 -10.28 4.90 -18.97
CA GLU A 36 -10.36 6.33 -19.22
C GLU A 36 -11.18 7.01 -18.10
N GLY A 37 -10.69 8.14 -17.57
CA GLY A 37 -11.34 8.85 -16.46
C GLY A 37 -11.10 8.28 -15.06
N TYR A 38 -10.34 7.19 -14.90
CA TYR A 38 -9.77 6.88 -13.58
C TYR A 38 -8.78 8.01 -13.25
N PRO A 39 -8.96 8.75 -12.13
CA PRO A 39 -8.10 9.88 -11.83
C PRO A 39 -6.67 9.36 -11.84
N PRO A 40 -5.79 9.86 -12.72
CA PRO A 40 -4.40 9.46 -12.68
C PRO A 40 -3.94 9.76 -11.27
N ILE A 41 -3.41 8.76 -10.57
CA ILE A 41 -2.71 9.07 -9.33
C ILE A 41 -1.53 9.91 -9.79
N GLU A 42 -1.68 11.23 -9.66
CA GLU A 42 -0.85 12.19 -10.38
C GLU A 42 0.60 11.92 -10.00
N ALA A 43 1.34 11.43 -10.99
CA ALA A 43 2.72 11.05 -10.80
C ALA A 43 3.54 12.25 -10.30
N ASP A 44 3.12 13.47 -10.61
CA ASP A 44 3.74 14.73 -10.24
C ASP A 44 3.90 14.91 -8.71
N HIS A 45 2.97 14.40 -7.90
CA HIS A 45 3.07 14.46 -6.44
C HIS A 45 4.16 13.53 -5.86
N ILE A 46 4.57 12.51 -6.63
CA ILE A 46 5.51 11.47 -6.21
C ILE A 46 6.86 11.60 -6.96
N GLN A 47 6.85 12.16 -8.17
CA GLN A 47 8.00 12.32 -9.08
C GLN A 47 9.10 13.20 -8.50
N GLY A 48 8.78 14.15 -7.62
CA GLY A 48 9.80 15.00 -6.96
C GLY A 48 10.66 14.27 -5.93
N VAL A 49 10.31 13.04 -5.56
CA VAL A 49 10.89 12.35 -4.40
C VAL A 49 12.05 11.43 -4.80
N GLU A 50 11.96 10.71 -5.91
CA GLU A 50 12.99 9.75 -6.30
C GLU A 50 13.66 10.16 -7.60
N GLY A 51 14.90 10.64 -7.52
CA GLY A 51 15.77 10.92 -8.67
C GLY A 51 16.18 9.69 -9.48
N ARG A 52 15.30 8.70 -9.67
CA ARG A 52 15.51 7.54 -10.56
C ARG A 52 14.43 7.48 -11.63
N ALA A 53 14.92 7.40 -12.87
CA ALA A 53 14.26 7.12 -14.14
C ALA A 53 12.73 7.28 -14.13
N ARG A 54 12.27 8.41 -14.66
CA ARG A 54 10.92 8.57 -15.18
C ARG A 54 10.54 7.27 -15.88
N LEU A 55 9.56 6.54 -15.34
CA LEU A 55 8.86 5.59 -16.19
C LEU A 55 8.31 6.44 -17.33
N ASP A 56 8.58 6.01 -18.56
CA ASP A 56 7.94 6.61 -19.70
C ASP A 56 6.45 6.25 -19.63
N TRP A 57 5.68 7.15 -19.01
CA TRP A 57 4.34 6.85 -18.54
C TRP A 57 3.41 6.48 -19.69
N ASP A 58 3.67 7.01 -20.88
CA ASP A 58 2.87 6.76 -22.07
C ASP A 58 3.14 5.36 -22.66
N THR A 59 4.29 4.76 -22.36
CA THR A 59 4.72 3.47 -22.94
C THR A 59 4.70 2.30 -21.94
N VAL A 60 4.70 2.56 -20.63
CA VAL A 60 4.65 1.50 -19.62
C VAL A 60 3.23 0.95 -19.41
N SER A 61 3.15 -0.36 -19.16
CA SER A 61 1.89 -1.04 -18.91
C SER A 61 1.20 -0.56 -17.61
N ALA A 62 -0.12 -0.69 -17.53
CA ALA A 62 -0.89 -0.40 -16.30
C ALA A 62 -0.35 -1.18 -15.09
N PHE A 63 0.08 -2.43 -15.30
CA PHE A 63 0.70 -3.26 -14.26
C PHE A 63 1.99 -2.62 -13.71
N ALA A 64 2.88 -2.16 -14.59
CA ALA A 64 4.11 -1.49 -14.19
C ALA A 64 3.83 -0.19 -13.43
N LYS A 65 2.82 0.58 -13.86
CA LYS A 65 2.35 1.79 -13.15
C LYS A 65 1.87 1.47 -11.73
N CYS A 66 1.06 0.42 -11.55
CA CYS A 66 0.61 -0.04 -10.23
C CYS A 66 1.79 -0.45 -9.33
N CYS A 67 2.75 -1.21 -9.86
CA CYS A 67 3.95 -1.63 -9.12
C CYS A 67 4.77 -0.42 -8.66
N TRP A 68 5.03 0.50 -9.59
CA TRP A 68 5.80 1.72 -9.32
C TRP A 68 5.09 2.62 -8.31
N TYR A 69 3.79 2.80 -8.45
CA TYR A 69 2.99 3.62 -7.54
C TYR A 69 3.07 3.11 -6.11
N TRP A 70 2.81 1.81 -5.91
CA TRP A 70 2.88 1.18 -4.59
C TRP A 70 4.28 1.35 -3.97
N ALA A 71 5.32 0.99 -4.73
CA ALA A 71 6.70 1.03 -4.26
C ALA A 71 7.12 2.46 -3.88
N THR A 72 6.84 3.43 -4.75
CA THR A 72 7.28 4.81 -4.55
C THR A 72 6.51 5.48 -3.41
N THR A 73 5.24 5.12 -3.21
CA THR A 73 4.44 5.57 -2.06
C THR A 73 5.07 5.13 -0.74
N TYR A 74 5.41 3.85 -0.59
CA TYR A 74 6.02 3.38 0.66
C TYR A 74 7.45 3.90 0.84
N ARG A 75 8.23 4.08 -0.23
CA ARG A 75 9.54 4.76 -0.14
C ARG A 75 9.40 6.19 0.39
N LEU A 76 8.40 6.94 -0.08
CA LEU A 76 8.12 8.30 0.41
C LEU A 76 7.74 8.29 1.90
N LEU A 77 6.87 7.37 2.31
CA LEU A 77 6.44 7.24 3.71
C LEU A 77 7.59 6.85 4.63
N GLU A 78 8.45 5.91 4.22
CA GLU A 78 9.69 5.54 4.92
C GLU A 78 10.59 6.78 5.12
N ARG A 79 10.84 7.55 4.06
CA ARG A 79 11.68 8.77 4.11
C ARG A 79 11.09 9.86 4.99
N GLN A 80 9.77 9.94 5.11
CA GLN A 80 9.08 10.90 5.96
C GLN A 80 8.96 10.43 7.42
N ASN A 81 9.56 9.27 7.77
CA ASN A 81 9.50 8.68 9.11
C ASN A 81 8.04 8.55 9.59
N VAL A 82 7.16 8.10 8.70
CA VAL A 82 5.77 7.80 9.06
C VAL A 82 5.73 6.42 9.73
N PRO A 83 5.18 6.29 10.95
CA PRO A 83 4.97 4.98 11.58
C PRO A 83 4.18 4.06 10.67
N LEU A 84 4.67 2.83 10.51
CA LEU A 84 4.11 1.81 9.63
C LEU A 84 3.43 0.72 10.46
N TYR A 85 2.19 0.39 10.11
CA TYR A 85 1.45 -0.74 10.68
C TYR A 85 1.08 -1.74 9.61
N TYR A 86 1.35 -3.03 9.81
CA TYR A 86 1.08 -4.06 8.81
C TYR A 86 -0.34 -4.60 8.93
N LEU A 87 -1.12 -4.53 7.85
CA LEU A 87 -2.52 -4.94 7.81
C LEU A 87 -2.71 -6.40 8.24
N GLU A 88 -1.82 -7.29 7.80
CA GLU A 88 -1.89 -8.71 8.16
C GLU A 88 -1.68 -8.91 9.67
N LYS A 89 -0.78 -8.14 10.30
CA LYS A 89 -0.57 -8.18 11.75
C LYS A 89 -1.73 -7.56 12.51
N LEU A 90 -2.24 -6.40 12.06
CA LEU A 90 -3.41 -5.74 12.67
C LEU A 90 -4.66 -6.64 12.72
N ASN A 91 -4.76 -7.61 11.80
CA ASN A 91 -5.86 -8.57 11.77
C ASN A 91 -5.58 -9.87 12.55
N ALA A 92 -4.31 -10.14 12.90
CA ALA A 92 -3.90 -11.41 13.51
C ALA A 92 -3.48 -11.27 14.99
N ASP A 93 -3.09 -10.07 15.40
CA ASP A 93 -2.47 -9.80 16.69
C ASP A 93 -3.14 -8.57 17.32
N TYR A 94 -3.84 -8.78 18.44
CA TYR A 94 -4.56 -7.72 19.13
C TYR A 94 -3.60 -6.72 19.78
N ASP A 95 -2.48 -7.16 20.36
CA ASP A 95 -1.54 -6.27 21.03
C ASP A 95 -0.89 -5.33 20.00
N TYR A 96 -0.63 -5.85 18.79
CA TYR A 96 -0.16 -5.04 17.67
C TYR A 96 -1.21 -3.99 17.20
N PHE A 97 -2.49 -4.36 17.22
CA PHE A 97 -3.60 -3.45 16.94
C PHE A 97 -3.82 -2.42 18.05
N GLU A 98 -3.69 -2.81 19.32
CA GLU A 98 -3.77 -1.92 20.48
C GLU A 98 -2.69 -0.84 20.39
N GLY A 99 -1.46 -1.21 19.99
CA GLY A 99 -0.40 -0.25 19.73
C GLY A 99 -0.71 0.76 18.61
N LEU A 100 -1.60 0.44 17.66
CA LEU A 100 -2.13 1.41 16.69
C LEU A 100 -3.18 2.32 17.36
N CYS A 101 -4.09 1.74 18.14
CA CYS A 101 -5.11 2.48 18.88
C CYS A 101 -4.49 3.54 19.80
N ASP A 102 -3.42 3.20 20.51
CA ASP A 102 -2.69 4.13 21.38
C ASP A 102 -2.18 5.36 20.61
N VAL A 103 -1.59 5.15 19.43
CA VAL A 103 -1.11 6.25 18.58
C VAL A 103 -2.26 7.13 18.08
N LEU A 104 -3.44 6.55 17.87
CA LEU A 104 -4.63 7.25 17.42
C LEU A 104 -5.48 7.83 18.57
N GLY A 105 -5.13 7.56 19.83
CA GLY A 105 -5.92 7.97 20.99
C GLY A 105 -7.29 7.27 21.06
N LEU A 106 -7.37 6.02 20.60
CA LEU A 106 -8.58 5.21 20.58
C LEU A 106 -8.52 4.13 21.65
N THR A 107 -9.68 3.74 22.18
CA THR A 107 -9.82 2.56 23.04
C THR A 107 -10.77 1.58 22.36
N VAL A 108 -10.28 0.37 22.08
CA VAL A 108 -11.08 -0.70 21.47
C VAL A 108 -10.86 -1.97 22.28
N GLN A 109 -11.94 -2.57 22.79
CA GLN A 109 -11.85 -3.80 23.58
C GLN A 109 -11.49 -4.99 22.69
N GLN A 110 -10.72 -5.94 23.24
CA GLN A 110 -10.31 -7.15 22.52
C GLN A 110 -11.51 -7.94 21.98
N GLY A 111 -12.59 -8.03 22.75
CA GLY A 111 -13.82 -8.72 22.32
C GLY A 111 -14.46 -8.08 21.09
N ASP A 112 -14.48 -6.74 21.01
CA ASP A 112 -15.01 -6.03 19.84
C ASP A 112 -14.07 -6.20 18.64
N TRP A 113 -12.75 -6.10 18.86
CA TRP A 113 -11.77 -6.37 17.80
C TRP A 113 -11.93 -7.78 17.24
N GLN A 114 -12.03 -8.82 18.06
CA GLN A 114 -12.21 -10.21 17.61
C GLN A 114 -13.49 -10.40 16.78
N GLN A 115 -14.54 -9.63 17.06
CA GLN A 115 -15.77 -9.66 16.27
C GLN A 115 -15.59 -9.08 14.88
N HIS A 116 -14.57 -8.27 14.61
CA HIS A 116 -14.37 -7.59 13.33
C HIS A 116 -13.06 -7.97 12.62
N ALA A 117 -12.06 -8.43 13.36
CA ALA A 117 -10.77 -8.85 12.84
C ALA A 117 -10.96 -9.94 11.80
N GLY A 118 -10.37 -9.74 10.61
CA GLY A 118 -10.48 -10.68 9.50
C GLY A 118 -11.86 -10.74 8.81
N LYS A 119 -12.91 -10.06 9.31
CA LYS A 119 -14.18 -9.98 8.60
C LYS A 119 -14.04 -9.11 7.36
N ARG A 120 -14.37 -9.68 6.20
CA ARG A 120 -14.42 -8.95 4.93
C ARG A 120 -15.80 -8.33 4.76
N THR A 121 -15.89 -7.00 4.79
CA THR A 121 -17.15 -6.26 4.60
C THR A 121 -17.47 -5.94 3.14
N ASN A 122 -16.47 -5.97 2.25
CA ASN A 122 -16.62 -5.69 0.82
C ASN A 122 -15.95 -6.79 -0.03
N VAL A 123 -16.54 -7.98 -0.05
CA VAL A 123 -16.04 -9.10 -0.86
C VAL A 123 -16.47 -8.90 -2.31
N SER A 124 -15.56 -8.44 -3.16
CA SER A 124 -15.64 -8.81 -4.58
C SER A 124 -15.39 -10.32 -4.67
N VAL A 125 -16.28 -11.06 -5.33
CA VAL A 125 -16.33 -12.54 -5.36
C VAL A 125 -15.06 -13.18 -5.93
N GLU A 126 -14.19 -12.41 -6.57
CA GLU A 126 -12.94 -12.85 -7.18
C GLU A 126 -11.75 -12.56 -6.25
N ASP A 127 -10.89 -13.57 -6.05
CA ASP A 127 -9.53 -13.51 -5.47
C ASP A 127 -9.31 -13.91 -4.01
N GLU A 128 -9.57 -15.17 -3.70
CA GLU A 128 -8.98 -15.86 -2.54
C GLU A 128 -7.63 -16.50 -2.89
N GLY A 129 -6.60 -15.69 -3.17
CA GLY A 129 -5.28 -16.26 -3.44
C GLY A 129 -4.21 -15.22 -3.66
N PRO A 130 -2.93 -15.60 -3.72
CA PRO A 130 -1.89 -14.75 -4.30
C PRO A 130 -2.22 -14.49 -5.78
N PRO A 131 -1.76 -13.37 -6.35
CA PRO A 131 -1.97 -13.12 -7.77
C PRO A 131 -1.37 -14.22 -8.65
N VAL A 132 -2.13 -14.65 -9.66
CA VAL A 132 -1.60 -15.50 -10.73
C VAL A 132 -1.03 -14.59 -11.82
N TRP A 133 0.27 -14.33 -11.75
CA TRP A 133 1.00 -13.49 -12.70
C TRP A 133 1.88 -14.33 -13.63
N GLY A 134 1.96 -13.90 -14.90
CA GLY A 134 2.92 -14.48 -15.84
C GLY A 134 4.37 -14.09 -15.51
N ALA A 135 5.34 -14.81 -16.09
CA ALA A 135 6.76 -14.56 -15.84
C ALA A 135 7.19 -13.10 -16.09
N ALA A 136 6.64 -12.46 -17.12
CA ALA A 136 6.92 -11.06 -17.43
C ALA A 136 6.41 -10.09 -16.34
N GLN A 137 5.24 -10.35 -15.76
CA GLN A 137 4.68 -9.55 -14.67
C GLN A 137 5.48 -9.75 -13.38
N TRP A 138 5.89 -10.97 -13.07
CA TRP A 138 6.78 -11.24 -11.93
C TRP A 138 8.11 -10.51 -12.07
N ALA A 139 8.72 -10.53 -13.25
CA ALA A 139 9.94 -9.79 -13.54
C ALA A 139 9.74 -8.27 -13.36
N GLN A 140 8.63 -7.72 -13.86
CA GLN A 140 8.28 -6.31 -13.69
C GLN A 140 8.06 -5.93 -12.22
N PHE A 141 7.34 -6.75 -11.45
CA PHE A 141 7.11 -6.52 -10.03
C PHE A 141 8.43 -6.55 -9.26
N GLY A 142 9.26 -7.57 -9.49
CA GLY A 142 10.57 -7.68 -8.88
C GLY A 142 11.49 -6.49 -9.19
N ALA A 143 11.46 -5.99 -10.43
CA ALA A 143 12.26 -4.85 -10.86
C ALA A 143 11.79 -3.52 -10.27
N LEU A 144 10.48 -3.27 -10.19
CA LEU A 144 9.92 -1.96 -9.80
C LEU A 144 9.63 -1.83 -8.31
N ALA A 145 9.21 -2.93 -7.68
CA ALA A 145 8.70 -2.97 -6.31
C ALA A 145 9.46 -3.92 -5.39
N GLY A 146 10.34 -4.77 -5.93
CA GLY A 146 10.90 -5.87 -5.18
C GLY A 146 11.86 -5.49 -4.05
N ASP A 147 12.54 -4.35 -4.15
CA ASP A 147 13.32 -3.80 -3.04
C ASP A 147 12.42 -3.39 -1.87
N VAL A 148 11.32 -2.67 -2.16
CA VAL A 148 10.35 -2.21 -1.16
C VAL A 148 9.64 -3.39 -0.51
N GLN A 149 9.19 -4.35 -1.31
CA GLN A 149 8.56 -5.60 -0.83
C GLN A 149 9.41 -6.29 0.23
N ARG A 150 10.71 -6.49 -0.06
CA ARG A 150 11.63 -7.14 0.88
C ARG A 150 11.92 -6.28 2.11
N ARG A 151 12.10 -4.96 1.95
CA ARG A 151 12.33 -4.07 3.11
C ARG A 151 11.16 -4.06 4.08
N LEU A 152 9.94 -4.14 3.56
CA LEU A 152 8.71 -4.26 4.35
C LEU A 152 8.49 -5.67 4.91
N GLY A 153 9.43 -6.61 4.70
CA GLY A 153 9.38 -7.96 5.27
C GLY A 153 8.46 -8.94 4.54
N TYR A 154 7.99 -8.60 3.33
CA TYR A 154 7.17 -9.51 2.53
C TYR A 154 8.02 -10.31 1.54
N PRO A 155 7.62 -11.56 1.22
CA PRO A 155 8.31 -12.34 0.20
C PRO A 155 8.04 -11.78 -1.19
N LEU A 156 8.97 -12.06 -2.11
CA LEU A 156 8.75 -11.91 -3.55
C LEU A 156 7.94 -13.11 -4.05
#